data_AF-A0A6J4M9J6-F1
#
_entry.id   AF-A0A6J4M9J6-F1
#
_cell.length_a   1.000
_cell.length_b   1.000
_cell.length_c   1.000
_cell.angle_alpha   90.00
_cell.angle_beta   90.00
_cell.angle_gamma   90.00
#
_symmetry.space_group_name_H-M   'P 1'
#
loop_
_entity.id
_entity.type
_entity.pdbx_description
1 polymer ?
#
loop_
_entity_poly.entity_id
_entity_poly.type
_entity_poly.pdbx_seq_one_letter_code
_entity_poly.pdbx_strand_id
1 'polypeptide(L)'
;STGQTDAPLAEDGTPMVDDAESILEQFMGAGIPMSRLKWHYRSAHESLINFSNVSFYDSDLYTFPSVETGTAAGGLVFEHVDGVYEGKGMNTKEAQRVADAVVSFAKDQLARRELGEPVQSLGVGTFNLRQQLAIQDELERRRREDPSIEPFFDRAGAEPFFVKNLENIQGDERDAIYISVTYARGADGKLRLNFGPLNGQNGWRRLNVLVTRARRQMRVFSSMRGDEIPAATTGSDGPRLLREFLLYAERGRLESVTARAAADTESPFERDVLRELSQRGFTVIPQVGVAGYRIDLGVQDDASPGRFLCGIECDGVSYHSSETARDRDRLRQQVLEARGWRIHRIWSTDWFKDRAGQIDRLMKLIEEDRVRAREEADAERTAREEAAVRARAEEERRKAEEATLVTAGPGAPYVRPAAAPYHLTPGEGRYASSDLVTTPLGQLAEAVKTVVDTESPIHRADLVARILGMWGTRAGSRIQAVIGDACAAAEKGGLVERRGDFFWSPGQASVPVRSRTGTRIPGDRIAPEEYRAAVLAILAQGHAFGPAQLVSEVRSLLGYSRTGADLDDAITAAIAALLRDGEVGEASTGIRLRG
;
A
#
# COMPACT_ATOMS: atom_id res chain seq x y z
N SER A 1 33.29 -23.04 23.40
CA SER A 1 33.20 -22.82 21.95
C SER A 1 31.91 -22.06 21.72
N THR A 2 32.00 -20.77 21.42
CA THR A 2 30.84 -19.90 21.17
C THR A 2 30.17 -20.33 19.88
N GLY A 3 29.04 -21.01 19.98
CA GLY A 3 28.24 -21.52 18.85
C GLY A 3 27.53 -20.40 18.10
N GLN A 4 28.29 -19.51 17.49
CA GLN A 4 27.81 -18.69 16.38
C GLN A 4 28.15 -19.46 15.09
N THR A 5 27.23 -20.31 14.68
CA THR A 5 27.16 -20.75 13.29
C THR A 5 26.62 -19.59 12.48
N ASP A 6 27.49 -18.97 11.67
CA ASP A 6 27.05 -18.04 10.63
C ASP A 6 26.07 -18.78 9.71
N ALA A 7 24.80 -18.36 9.72
CA ALA A 7 23.80 -18.89 8.81
C ALA A 7 24.24 -18.60 7.37
N PRO A 8 24.26 -19.60 6.46
CA PRO A 8 24.62 -19.36 5.07
C PRO A 8 23.69 -18.32 4.46
N LEU A 9 24.22 -17.39 3.68
CA LEU A 9 23.44 -16.34 3.03
C LEU A 9 22.92 -16.82 1.67
N ALA A 10 21.67 -16.51 1.34
CA ALA A 10 21.10 -16.69 0.00
C ALA A 10 21.73 -15.70 -1.02
N GLU A 11 21.53 -15.91 -2.33
CA GLU A 11 22.07 -15.05 -3.41
C GLU A 11 21.62 -13.58 -3.31
N ASP A 12 20.53 -13.28 -2.61
CA ASP A 12 20.02 -11.94 -2.33
C ASP A 12 20.53 -11.35 -1.00
N GLY A 13 21.37 -12.08 -0.25
CA GLY A 13 22.03 -11.63 0.96
C GLY A 13 21.26 -11.88 2.25
N THR A 14 20.18 -12.67 2.24
CA THR A 14 19.40 -13.00 3.45
C THR A 14 19.96 -14.24 4.17
N PRO A 15 19.93 -14.31 5.52
CA PRO A 15 20.34 -15.50 6.26
C PRO A 15 19.38 -16.67 6.05
N MET A 16 19.89 -17.83 5.65
CA MET A 16 19.12 -19.07 5.62
C MET A 16 18.88 -19.57 7.04
N VAL A 17 17.65 -19.47 7.51
CA VAL A 17 17.24 -20.02 8.81
C VAL A 17 17.00 -21.53 8.66
N ASP A 18 17.66 -22.33 9.50
CA ASP A 18 17.42 -23.77 9.60
C ASP A 18 16.11 -24.00 10.36
N ASP A 19 15.09 -24.51 9.66
CA ASP A 19 13.77 -24.81 10.24
C ASP A 19 13.88 -26.11 11.05
N ALA A 20 14.24 -26.01 12.33
CA ALA A 20 14.24 -27.15 13.25
C ALA A 20 12.85 -27.82 13.30
N GLU A 21 12.81 -29.16 13.37
CA GLU A 21 11.57 -29.94 13.48
C GLU A 21 10.73 -29.49 14.67
N SER A 22 9.45 -29.21 14.42
CA SER A 22 8.53 -28.78 15.47
C SER A 22 8.17 -29.93 16.42
N ILE A 23 7.84 -29.61 17.69
CA ILE A 23 7.33 -30.60 18.65
C ILE A 23 6.10 -31.33 18.08
N LEU A 24 5.25 -30.62 17.32
CA LEU A 24 4.08 -31.23 16.68
C LEU A 24 4.47 -32.31 15.66
N GLU A 25 5.50 -32.06 14.84
CA GLU A 25 6.01 -33.05 13.87
C GLU A 25 6.56 -34.29 14.58
N GLN A 26 7.23 -34.13 15.72
CA GLN A 26 7.70 -35.26 16.54
C GLN A 26 6.54 -36.10 17.09
N PHE A 27 5.46 -35.46 17.56
CA PHE A 27 4.25 -36.16 18.03
C PHE A 27 3.54 -36.92 16.91
N MET A 28 3.49 -36.35 15.69
CA MET A 28 2.95 -37.04 14.51
C MET A 28 3.81 -38.27 14.16
N GLY A 29 5.14 -38.14 14.20
CA GLY A 29 6.07 -39.26 13.99
C GLY A 29 5.93 -40.37 15.04
N ALA A 30 5.51 -40.03 16.26
CA ALA A 30 5.22 -40.96 17.34
C ALA A 30 3.86 -41.68 17.21
N GLY A 31 3.07 -41.40 16.16
CA GLY A 31 1.79 -42.07 15.90
C GLY A 31 0.62 -41.60 16.77
N ILE A 32 0.72 -40.43 17.38
CA ILE A 32 -0.36 -39.87 18.20
C ILE A 32 -1.52 -39.43 17.29
N PRO A 33 -2.78 -39.78 17.62
CA PRO A 33 -3.93 -39.41 16.80
C PRO A 33 -4.09 -37.89 16.64
N MET A 34 -4.20 -37.43 15.40
CA MET A 34 -4.47 -36.03 15.05
C MET A 34 -5.96 -35.81 14.78
N SER A 35 -6.49 -34.68 15.22
CA SER A 35 -7.80 -34.17 14.77
C SER A 35 -7.60 -32.95 13.86
N ARG A 36 -8.08 -33.02 12.61
CA ARG A 36 -8.04 -31.90 11.66
C ARG A 36 -9.26 -31.00 11.83
N LEU A 37 -9.04 -29.68 11.90
CA LEU A 37 -10.10 -28.69 11.78
C LEU A 37 -10.42 -28.50 10.30
N LYS A 38 -11.59 -28.98 9.88
CA LYS A 38 -11.94 -29.06 8.47
C LYS A 38 -12.60 -27.80 7.90
N TRP A 39 -13.03 -26.85 8.72
CA TRP A 39 -13.86 -25.75 8.22
C TRP A 39 -13.06 -24.49 7.96
N HIS A 40 -13.20 -23.93 6.76
CA HIS A 40 -12.56 -22.68 6.36
C HIS A 40 -13.57 -21.53 6.26
N TYR A 41 -13.50 -20.62 7.23
CA TYR A 41 -14.43 -19.49 7.33
C TYR A 41 -13.84 -18.17 6.83
N ARG A 42 -12.50 -18.08 6.73
CA ARG A 42 -11.78 -16.83 6.50
C ARG A 42 -12.04 -16.21 5.13
N SER A 43 -12.02 -17.03 4.08
CA SER A 43 -12.14 -16.52 2.72
C SER A 43 -13.60 -16.30 2.36
N ALA A 44 -13.94 -15.07 1.97
CA ALA A 44 -15.26 -14.68 1.52
C ALA A 44 -15.61 -15.31 0.16
N HIS A 45 -14.59 -15.57 -0.68
CA HIS A 45 -14.74 -16.25 -1.96
C HIS A 45 -13.94 -17.54 -1.97
N GLU A 46 -14.55 -18.64 -2.41
CA GLU A 46 -13.95 -19.97 -2.41
C GLU A 46 -12.68 -20.05 -3.28
N SER A 47 -12.60 -19.23 -4.33
CA SER A 47 -11.45 -19.20 -5.22
C SER A 47 -10.13 -18.85 -4.51
N LEU A 48 -10.19 -18.17 -3.37
CA LEU A 48 -9.02 -17.76 -2.57
C LEU A 48 -8.37 -18.93 -1.82
N ILE A 49 -9.13 -19.98 -1.52
CA ILE A 49 -8.64 -21.12 -0.74
C ILE A 49 -8.60 -22.42 -1.56
N ASN A 50 -9.35 -22.50 -2.65
CA ASN A 50 -9.50 -23.75 -3.42
C ASN A 50 -8.17 -24.34 -3.91
N PHE A 51 -7.28 -23.51 -4.45
CA PHE A 51 -5.92 -23.96 -4.81
C PHE A 51 -5.21 -24.59 -3.61
N SER A 52 -5.20 -23.90 -2.48
CA SER A 52 -4.55 -24.42 -1.29
C SER A 52 -5.22 -25.69 -0.76
N ASN A 53 -6.56 -25.76 -0.78
CA ASN A 53 -7.32 -26.92 -0.34
C ASN A 53 -6.93 -28.17 -1.15
N VAL A 54 -6.86 -28.04 -2.47
CA VAL A 54 -6.46 -29.13 -3.37
C VAL A 54 -4.99 -29.50 -3.21
N SER A 55 -4.10 -28.50 -3.16
CA SER A 55 -2.64 -28.74 -3.20
C SER A 55 -2.01 -29.07 -1.84
N PHE A 56 -2.63 -28.70 -0.71
CA PHE A 56 -2.03 -28.85 0.62
C PHE A 56 -2.92 -29.54 1.65
N TYR A 57 -4.23 -29.67 1.39
CA TYR A 57 -5.18 -30.21 2.36
C TYR A 57 -6.00 -31.40 1.82
N ASP A 58 -5.56 -32.03 0.73
CA ASP A 58 -6.21 -33.21 0.12
C ASP A 58 -7.70 -32.97 -0.24
N SER A 59 -8.10 -31.71 -0.46
CA SER A 59 -9.51 -31.29 -0.61
C SER A 59 -10.41 -31.62 0.61
N ASP A 60 -9.83 -31.80 1.80
CA ASP A 60 -10.53 -32.17 3.03
C ASP A 60 -11.10 -30.95 3.79
N LEU A 61 -10.80 -29.71 3.35
CA LEU A 61 -11.42 -28.52 3.93
C LEU A 61 -12.82 -28.28 3.33
N TYR A 62 -13.79 -28.06 4.20
CA TYR A 62 -15.10 -27.50 3.88
C TYR A 62 -14.97 -26.01 3.62
N THR A 63 -15.21 -25.62 2.37
CA THR A 63 -15.33 -24.23 1.94
C THR A 63 -16.79 -23.94 1.61
N PHE A 64 -17.17 -22.66 1.51
CA PHE A 64 -18.54 -22.32 1.11
C PHE A 64 -18.53 -21.38 -0.07
N PRO A 65 -19.45 -21.57 -1.02
CA PRO A 65 -19.51 -20.79 -2.25
C PRO A 65 -19.79 -19.31 -1.99
N SER A 66 -19.35 -18.49 -2.92
CA SER A 66 -19.77 -17.09 -3.06
C SER A 66 -21.10 -17.00 -3.81
N VAL A 67 -21.91 -15.99 -3.48
CA VAL A 67 -23.16 -15.65 -4.19
C VAL A 67 -22.88 -15.16 -5.62
N GLU A 68 -21.67 -14.69 -5.87
CA GLU A 68 -21.20 -14.27 -7.18
C GLU A 68 -20.28 -15.34 -7.76
N THR A 69 -20.50 -15.71 -9.02
CA THR A 69 -19.68 -16.69 -9.75
C THR A 69 -18.41 -16.08 -10.33
N GLY A 70 -18.37 -14.76 -10.49
CA GLY A 70 -17.22 -14.03 -11.04
C GLY A 70 -16.27 -13.53 -9.96
N THR A 71 -14.99 -13.38 -10.30
CA THR A 71 -13.98 -12.89 -9.35
C THR A 71 -13.75 -11.37 -9.39
N ALA A 72 -14.54 -10.65 -10.20
CA ALA A 72 -14.33 -9.23 -10.46
C ALA A 72 -14.63 -8.32 -9.26
N ALA A 73 -15.63 -8.67 -8.45
CA ALA A 73 -16.01 -7.94 -7.23
C ALA A 73 -15.41 -8.54 -5.93
N GLY A 74 -14.74 -9.69 -6.02
CA GLY A 74 -14.09 -10.38 -4.91
C GLY A 74 -13.45 -11.70 -5.36
N GLY A 75 -12.55 -12.29 -4.58
CA GLY A 75 -11.87 -13.52 -4.97
C GLY A 75 -10.55 -13.31 -5.72
N LEU A 76 -10.16 -14.29 -6.54
CA LEU A 76 -8.83 -14.35 -7.17
C LEU A 76 -8.86 -13.75 -8.57
N VAL A 77 -8.03 -12.73 -8.80
CA VAL A 77 -7.87 -12.05 -10.08
C VAL A 77 -6.42 -12.16 -10.53
N PHE A 78 -6.20 -12.63 -11.76
CA PHE A 78 -4.90 -12.62 -12.39
C PHE A 78 -4.75 -11.40 -13.31
N GLU A 79 -3.64 -10.69 -13.19
CA GLU A 79 -3.27 -9.61 -14.07
C GLU A 79 -1.90 -9.89 -14.69
N HIS A 80 -1.91 -10.01 -16.01
CA HIS A 80 -0.68 -10.11 -16.78
C HIS A 80 -0.06 -8.72 -16.96
N VAL A 81 1.21 -8.59 -16.64
CA VAL A 81 1.99 -7.36 -16.83
C VAL A 81 3.03 -7.59 -17.92
N ASP A 82 3.16 -6.67 -18.86
CA ASP A 82 4.19 -6.73 -19.91
C ASP A 82 5.58 -6.32 -19.35
N GLY A 83 6.04 -7.05 -18.33
CA GLY A 83 7.31 -6.86 -17.62
C GLY A 83 8.40 -7.83 -18.06
N VAL A 84 9.65 -7.47 -17.77
CA VAL A 84 10.81 -8.34 -17.98
C VAL A 84 11.55 -8.53 -16.67
N TYR A 85 12.16 -9.70 -16.51
CA TYR A 85 13.02 -9.96 -15.36
C TYR A 85 14.39 -9.32 -15.59
N GLU A 86 14.70 -8.28 -14.81
CA GLU A 86 15.93 -7.49 -14.94
C GLU A 86 17.14 -8.19 -14.30
N GLY A 87 16.91 -9.35 -13.67
CA GLY A 87 17.90 -10.09 -12.91
C GLY A 87 17.91 -9.69 -11.43
N LYS A 88 18.57 -10.51 -10.61
CA LYS A 88 18.74 -10.30 -9.16
C LYS A 88 17.44 -10.07 -8.37
N GLY A 89 16.28 -10.55 -8.85
CA GLY A 89 15.01 -10.44 -8.13
C GLY A 89 14.20 -9.18 -8.43
N MET A 90 14.38 -8.52 -9.58
CA MET A 90 13.69 -7.27 -9.90
C MET A 90 12.92 -7.32 -11.23
N ASN A 91 11.73 -6.71 -11.21
CA ASN A 91 10.90 -6.43 -12.38
C ASN A 91 10.20 -5.09 -12.17
N THR A 92 10.78 -4.02 -12.72
CA THR A 92 10.37 -2.65 -12.45
C THR A 92 8.97 -2.35 -12.99
N LYS A 93 8.63 -2.86 -14.17
CA LYS A 93 7.29 -2.66 -14.74
C LYS A 93 6.20 -3.30 -13.89
N GLU A 94 6.45 -4.49 -13.35
CA GLU A 94 5.52 -5.13 -12.42
C GLU A 94 5.39 -4.35 -11.11
N ALA A 95 6.51 -3.84 -10.57
CA ALA A 95 6.50 -3.00 -9.37
C ALA A 95 5.70 -1.71 -9.56
N GLN A 96 5.89 -1.03 -10.69
CA GLN A 96 5.10 0.15 -11.09
C GLN A 96 3.62 -0.15 -11.17
N ARG A 97 3.27 -1.26 -11.83
CA ARG A 97 1.87 -1.65 -12.00
C ARG A 97 1.19 -1.98 -10.67
N VAL A 98 1.91 -2.65 -9.76
CA VAL A 98 1.42 -2.91 -8.40
C VAL A 98 1.22 -1.61 -7.64
N ALA A 99 2.17 -0.68 -7.69
CA ALA A 99 2.05 0.63 -7.05
C ALA A 99 0.84 1.42 -7.57
N ASP A 100 0.59 1.41 -8.89
CA ASP A 100 -0.61 2.03 -9.48
C ASP A 100 -1.90 1.40 -8.93
N ALA A 101 -1.94 0.07 -8.79
CA ALA A 101 -3.10 -0.62 -8.24
C ALA A 101 -3.33 -0.28 -6.76
N VAL A 102 -2.25 -0.15 -5.98
CA VAL A 102 -2.31 0.26 -4.57
C VAL A 102 -2.84 1.69 -4.44
N VAL A 103 -2.38 2.62 -5.29
CA VAL A 103 -2.86 4.01 -5.27
C VAL A 103 -4.33 4.09 -5.65
N SER A 104 -4.76 3.35 -6.68
CA SER A 104 -6.17 3.25 -7.05
C SER A 104 -7.02 2.71 -5.89
N PHE A 105 -6.57 1.64 -5.24
CA PHE A 105 -7.23 1.08 -4.07
C PHE A 105 -7.31 2.08 -2.91
N ALA A 106 -6.20 2.76 -2.59
CA ALA A 106 -6.13 3.75 -1.52
C ALA A 106 -7.15 4.87 -1.71
N LYS A 107 -7.26 5.40 -2.94
CA LYS A 107 -8.24 6.44 -3.29
C LYS A 107 -9.68 5.96 -3.10
N ASP A 108 -9.99 4.75 -3.57
CA ASP A 108 -11.32 4.14 -3.37
C ASP A 108 -11.66 4.01 -1.88
N GLN A 109 -10.71 3.53 -1.05
CA GLN A 109 -10.95 3.36 0.39
C GLN A 109 -11.07 4.69 1.13
N LEU A 110 -10.34 5.73 0.73
CA LEU A 110 -10.46 7.05 1.33
C LEU A 110 -11.82 7.68 0.98
N ALA A 111 -12.27 7.57 -0.27
CA ALA A 111 -13.60 8.03 -0.68
C ALA A 111 -14.72 7.30 0.10
N ARG A 112 -14.63 5.97 0.25
CA ARG A 112 -15.56 5.18 1.08
C ARG A 112 -15.57 5.66 2.53
N ARG A 113 -14.39 5.92 3.10
CA ARG A 113 -14.26 6.43 4.48
C ARG A 113 -14.99 7.76 4.65
N GLU A 114 -14.86 8.68 3.71
CA GLU A 114 -15.53 9.99 3.73
C GLU A 114 -17.06 9.85 3.65
N LEU A 115 -17.55 8.85 2.93
CA LEU A 115 -18.97 8.49 2.85
C LEU A 115 -19.49 7.72 4.07
N GLY A 116 -18.63 7.38 5.03
CA GLY A 116 -18.99 6.55 6.19
C GLY A 116 -19.24 5.08 5.84
N GLU A 117 -18.76 4.64 4.68
CA GLU A 117 -18.90 3.27 4.20
C GLU A 117 -17.83 2.35 4.81
N PRO A 118 -18.08 1.03 4.86
CA PRO A 118 -17.08 0.05 5.27
C PRO A 118 -15.85 0.10 4.35
N VAL A 119 -14.68 0.30 4.94
CA VAL A 119 -13.37 0.28 4.26
C VAL A 119 -12.72 -1.10 4.35
N GLN A 120 -11.86 -1.39 3.39
CA GLN A 120 -11.11 -2.65 3.30
C GLN A 120 -9.62 -2.42 3.53
N SER A 121 -8.97 -3.36 4.21
CA SER A 121 -7.52 -3.34 4.43
C SER A 121 -6.75 -3.97 3.27
N LEU A 122 -5.52 -3.49 3.00
CA LEU A 122 -4.68 -3.95 1.89
C LEU A 122 -3.29 -4.36 2.36
N GLY A 123 -2.78 -5.45 1.80
CA GLY A 123 -1.38 -5.87 1.92
C GLY A 123 -0.79 -6.24 0.57
N VAL A 124 0.51 -6.04 0.42
CA VAL A 124 1.27 -6.45 -0.77
C VAL A 124 2.27 -7.53 -0.37
N GLY A 125 2.19 -8.67 -1.04
CA GLY A 125 3.12 -9.79 -0.93
C GLY A 125 4.05 -9.86 -2.14
N THR A 126 5.35 -10.05 -1.91
CA THR A 126 6.33 -10.27 -2.98
C THR A 126 7.07 -11.59 -2.79
N PHE A 127 7.61 -12.16 -3.87
CA PHE A 127 8.35 -13.43 -3.77
C PHE A 127 9.77 -13.26 -3.23
N ASN A 128 10.33 -12.05 -3.31
CA ASN A 128 11.68 -11.75 -2.82
C ASN A 128 11.77 -10.32 -2.27
N LEU A 129 12.87 -10.04 -1.54
CA LEU A 129 13.11 -8.75 -0.89
C LEU A 129 13.35 -7.60 -1.89
N ARG A 130 14.03 -7.85 -3.01
CA ARG A 130 14.36 -6.76 -3.96
C ARG A 130 13.12 -6.19 -4.64
N GLN A 131 12.18 -7.05 -5.02
CA GLN A 131 10.90 -6.59 -5.54
C GLN A 131 10.08 -5.85 -4.48
N GLN A 132 10.16 -6.27 -3.21
CA GLN A 132 9.51 -5.56 -2.10
C GLN A 132 9.99 -4.10 -2.05
N LEU A 133 11.32 -3.90 -2.06
CA LEU A 133 11.93 -2.57 -2.04
C LEU A 133 11.55 -1.76 -3.28
N ALA A 134 11.57 -2.37 -4.47
CA ALA A 134 11.18 -1.70 -5.72
C ALA A 134 9.73 -1.18 -5.69
N ILE A 135 8.80 -1.96 -5.10
CA ILE A 135 7.42 -1.51 -4.92
C ILE A 135 7.34 -0.38 -3.89
N GLN A 136 8.11 -0.47 -2.79
CA GLN A 136 8.14 0.58 -1.76
C GLN A 136 8.65 1.91 -2.33
N ASP A 137 9.74 1.91 -3.09
CA ASP A 137 10.30 3.10 -3.75
C ASP A 137 9.28 3.76 -4.69
N GLU A 138 8.54 2.95 -5.43
CA GLU A 138 7.57 3.40 -6.43
C GLU A 138 6.26 3.90 -5.78
N LEU A 139 5.90 3.38 -4.62
CA LEU A 139 4.85 3.93 -3.75
C LEU A 139 5.27 5.26 -3.13
N GLU A 140 6.50 5.38 -2.63
CA GLU A 140 7.04 6.64 -2.10
C GLU A 140 7.09 7.75 -3.16
N ARG A 141 7.37 7.41 -4.42
CA ARG A 141 7.26 8.35 -5.54
C ARG A 141 5.83 8.85 -5.72
N ARG A 142 4.84 7.96 -5.80
CA ARG A 142 3.42 8.34 -5.97
C ARG A 142 2.86 9.12 -4.80
N ARG A 143 3.24 8.76 -3.57
CA ARG A 143 2.87 9.48 -2.35
C ARG A 143 3.34 10.93 -2.36
N ARG A 144 4.54 11.20 -2.90
CA ARG A 144 5.04 12.57 -3.11
C ARG A 144 4.30 13.32 -4.21
N GLU A 145 3.88 12.62 -5.27
CA GLU A 145 3.13 13.20 -6.38
C GLU A 145 1.68 13.52 -6.03
N ASP A 146 1.09 12.73 -5.12
CA ASP A 146 -0.28 12.87 -4.69
C ASP A 146 -0.40 12.72 -3.16
N PRO A 147 -0.16 13.79 -2.38
CA PRO A 147 -0.26 13.75 -0.92
C PRO A 147 -1.65 13.39 -0.38
N SER A 148 -2.71 13.43 -1.21
CA SER A 148 -4.08 13.11 -0.77
C SER A 148 -4.24 11.65 -0.30
N ILE A 149 -3.34 10.75 -0.72
CA ILE A 149 -3.39 9.34 -0.34
C ILE A 149 -2.70 9.03 0.99
N GLU A 150 -1.97 9.98 1.60
CA GLU A 150 -1.22 9.78 2.84
C GLU A 150 -2.06 9.18 3.99
N PRO A 151 -3.32 9.60 4.24
CA PRO A 151 -4.13 9.05 5.32
C PRO A 151 -4.40 7.54 5.20
N PHE A 152 -4.24 6.94 4.01
CA PHE A 152 -4.35 5.49 3.83
C PHE A 152 -3.14 4.73 4.38
N PHE A 153 -1.96 5.35 4.38
CA PHE A 153 -0.69 4.73 4.80
C PHE A 153 -0.39 4.92 6.28
N ASP A 154 -1.30 5.52 7.04
CA ASP A 154 -1.17 5.70 8.48
C ASP A 154 -1.07 4.34 9.20
N ARG A 155 -0.15 4.25 10.17
CA ARG A 155 0.11 3.05 10.96
C ARG A 155 -0.74 2.96 12.23
N ALA A 156 -1.53 3.97 12.55
CA ALA A 156 -2.34 4.00 13.77
C ALA A 156 -3.57 3.06 13.74
N GLY A 157 -3.96 2.54 12.58
CA GLY A 157 -5.09 1.63 12.44
C GLY A 157 -4.81 0.19 12.90
N ALA A 158 -5.86 -0.59 13.13
CA ALA A 158 -5.76 -2.00 13.55
C ALA A 158 -5.13 -2.91 12.46
N GLU A 159 -5.36 -2.60 11.18
CA GLU A 159 -4.85 -3.36 10.03
C GLU A 159 -4.14 -2.43 9.04
N PRO A 160 -2.94 -1.92 9.37
CA PRO A 160 -2.24 -0.95 8.54
C PRO A 160 -1.77 -1.55 7.21
N PHE A 161 -1.60 -0.72 6.18
CA PHE A 161 -1.02 -1.15 4.91
C PHE A 161 0.40 -1.73 5.10
N PHE A 162 0.74 -2.77 4.34
CA PHE A 162 2.10 -3.32 4.33
C PHE A 162 2.56 -3.77 2.94
N VAL A 163 3.89 -3.82 2.77
CA VAL A 163 4.57 -4.53 1.68
C VAL A 163 5.58 -5.49 2.32
N LYS A 164 5.40 -6.79 2.13
CA LYS A 164 6.22 -7.85 2.75
C LYS A 164 6.57 -8.94 1.74
N ASN A 165 7.75 -9.53 1.88
CA ASN A 165 8.16 -10.66 1.07
C ASN A 165 7.68 -12.00 1.65
N LEU A 166 7.86 -13.07 0.86
CA LEU A 166 7.48 -14.45 1.17
C LEU A 166 8.03 -14.96 2.51
N GLU A 167 9.16 -14.40 2.97
CA GLU A 167 9.82 -14.79 4.22
C GLU A 167 9.18 -14.14 5.44
N ASN A 168 8.62 -12.94 5.27
CA ASN A 168 8.19 -12.07 6.38
C ASN A 168 6.67 -11.91 6.50
N ILE A 169 5.88 -12.43 5.55
CA ILE A 169 4.41 -12.25 5.49
C ILE A 169 3.63 -13.17 6.46
N GLN A 170 4.30 -13.84 7.40
CA GLN A 170 3.64 -14.76 8.31
C GLN A 170 2.80 -14.02 9.36
N GLY A 171 1.56 -14.48 9.56
CA GLY A 171 0.66 -13.97 10.60
C GLY A 171 -0.13 -12.72 10.22
N ASP A 172 0.25 -12.00 9.16
CA ASP A 172 -0.54 -10.88 8.65
C ASP A 172 -1.65 -11.38 7.71
N GLU A 173 -2.82 -10.76 7.76
CA GLU A 173 -3.93 -10.98 6.84
C GLU A 173 -4.62 -9.66 6.52
N ARG A 174 -5.20 -9.54 5.33
CA ARG A 174 -5.90 -8.32 4.89
C ARG A 174 -7.13 -8.67 4.08
N ASP A 175 -8.05 -7.72 3.96
CA ASP A 175 -9.21 -7.89 3.09
C ASP A 175 -8.78 -8.11 1.64
N ALA A 176 -7.86 -7.30 1.16
CA ALA A 176 -7.22 -7.44 -0.14
C ALA A 176 -5.72 -7.77 0.00
N ILE A 177 -5.24 -8.75 -0.77
CA ILE A 177 -3.80 -9.02 -0.92
C ILE A 177 -3.40 -8.91 -2.39
N TYR A 178 -2.43 -8.07 -2.68
CA TYR A 178 -1.79 -7.99 -3.98
C TYR A 178 -0.49 -8.77 -3.98
N ILE A 179 -0.28 -9.62 -4.97
CA ILE A 179 0.90 -10.47 -5.08
C ILE A 179 1.71 -10.05 -6.30
N SER A 180 2.97 -9.66 -6.11
CA SER A 180 3.94 -9.46 -7.19
C SER A 180 4.83 -10.71 -7.32
N VAL A 181 4.69 -11.41 -8.44
CA VAL A 181 5.43 -12.63 -8.75
C VAL A 181 6.89 -12.34 -9.08
N THR A 182 7.21 -11.16 -9.64
CA THR A 182 8.54 -10.70 -10.08
C THR A 182 9.11 -11.45 -11.30
N TYR A 183 9.13 -12.77 -11.25
CA TYR A 183 9.88 -13.60 -12.18
C TYR A 183 9.22 -13.62 -13.57
N ALA A 184 10.06 -13.57 -14.60
CA ALA A 184 9.66 -13.56 -15.99
C ALA A 184 10.83 -13.94 -16.89
N ARG A 185 10.61 -13.90 -18.21
CA ARG A 185 11.70 -13.95 -19.17
C ARG A 185 12.61 -12.73 -18.98
N GLY A 186 13.92 -12.96 -19.03
CA GLY A 186 14.87 -11.87 -19.07
C GLY A 186 14.84 -11.13 -20.41
N ALA A 187 15.62 -10.06 -20.52
CA ALA A 187 15.82 -9.35 -21.79
C ALA A 187 16.36 -10.25 -22.92
N ASP A 188 16.96 -11.39 -22.58
CA ASP A 188 17.41 -12.43 -23.50
C ASP A 188 16.31 -13.42 -23.94
N GLY A 189 15.06 -13.20 -23.53
CA GLY A 189 13.91 -14.05 -23.85
C GLY A 189 13.87 -15.38 -23.09
N LYS A 190 14.83 -15.62 -22.19
CA LYS A 190 14.95 -16.88 -21.44
C LYS A 190 14.31 -16.76 -20.08
N LEU A 191 13.47 -17.75 -19.75
CA LEU A 191 12.96 -17.94 -18.39
C LEU A 191 14.00 -18.73 -17.59
N ARG A 192 14.44 -18.16 -16.46
CA ARG A 192 15.36 -18.81 -15.53
C ARG A 192 14.54 -19.43 -14.40
N LEU A 193 14.69 -20.75 -14.17
CA LEU A 193 13.92 -21.49 -13.15
C LEU A 193 14.48 -21.33 -11.72
N ASN A 194 15.06 -20.17 -11.41
CA ASN A 194 15.51 -19.80 -10.08
C ASN A 194 14.55 -18.74 -9.51
N PHE A 195 13.55 -19.21 -8.77
CA PHE A 195 12.51 -18.42 -8.12
C PHE A 195 12.87 -18.08 -6.66
N GLY A 196 14.18 -17.99 -6.36
CA GLY A 196 14.69 -17.54 -5.07
C GLY A 196 14.22 -18.41 -3.89
N PRO A 197 13.65 -17.82 -2.82
CA PRO A 197 13.21 -18.57 -1.64
C PRO A 197 12.22 -19.72 -1.94
N LEU A 198 11.51 -19.65 -3.06
CA LEU A 198 10.55 -20.68 -3.47
C LEU A 198 11.24 -21.99 -3.90
N ASN A 199 12.48 -21.94 -4.40
CA ASN A 199 13.20 -23.14 -4.85
C ASN A 199 13.69 -24.01 -3.69
N GLY A 200 13.78 -23.45 -2.48
CA GLY A 200 14.22 -24.16 -1.28
C GLY A 200 13.24 -25.23 -0.81
N GLN A 201 13.70 -26.09 0.11
CA GLN A 201 12.95 -27.26 0.61
C GLN A 201 11.58 -26.91 1.20
N ASN A 202 11.46 -25.74 1.86
CA ASN A 202 10.21 -25.24 2.46
C ASN A 202 9.52 -24.14 1.62
N GLY A 203 9.95 -23.91 0.38
CA GLY A 203 9.38 -22.88 -0.49
C GLY A 203 7.88 -23.06 -0.72
N TRP A 204 7.41 -24.31 -0.82
CA TRP A 204 5.99 -24.63 -0.97
C TRP A 204 5.14 -24.19 0.25
N ARG A 205 5.66 -24.30 1.48
CA ARG A 205 4.97 -23.83 2.70
C ARG A 205 4.77 -22.32 2.64
N ARG A 206 5.82 -21.61 2.21
CA ARG A 206 5.81 -20.15 2.10
C ARG A 206 4.85 -19.66 0.99
N LEU A 207 4.77 -20.38 -0.13
CA LEU A 207 3.75 -20.14 -1.15
C LEU A 207 2.34 -20.30 -0.57
N ASN A 208 2.05 -21.42 0.11
CA ASN A 208 0.74 -21.64 0.73
C ASN A 208 0.39 -20.52 1.74
N VAL A 209 1.37 -20.08 2.54
CA VAL A 209 1.18 -18.94 3.45
C VAL A 209 0.77 -17.71 2.65
N LEU A 210 1.55 -17.30 1.64
CA LEU A 210 1.26 -16.12 0.83
C LEU A 210 -0.13 -16.18 0.18
N VAL A 211 -0.49 -17.32 -0.43
CA VAL A 211 -1.78 -17.47 -1.15
C VAL A 211 -2.99 -17.70 -0.22
N THR A 212 -2.81 -17.68 1.10
CA THR A 212 -3.91 -17.80 2.09
C THR A 212 -4.08 -16.56 2.97
N ARG A 213 -3.44 -15.44 2.62
CA ARG A 213 -3.48 -14.18 3.39
C ARG A 213 -4.71 -13.30 3.10
N ALA A 214 -5.40 -13.53 2.00
CA ALA A 214 -6.54 -12.72 1.57
C ALA A 214 -7.85 -13.18 2.21
N ARG A 215 -8.62 -12.25 2.83
CA ARG A 215 -9.98 -12.53 3.29
C ARG A 215 -11.01 -12.37 2.18
N ARG A 216 -10.92 -11.32 1.37
CA ARG A 216 -11.96 -10.95 0.40
C ARG A 216 -11.48 -10.98 -1.04
N GLN A 217 -10.27 -10.49 -1.30
CA GLN A 217 -9.75 -10.37 -2.66
C GLN A 217 -8.25 -10.66 -2.72
N MET A 218 -7.83 -11.32 -3.80
CA MET A 218 -6.43 -11.48 -4.15
C MET A 218 -6.21 -11.08 -5.60
N ARG A 219 -5.22 -10.23 -5.84
CA ARG A 219 -4.79 -9.87 -7.20
C ARG A 219 -3.35 -10.28 -7.42
N VAL A 220 -3.12 -11.13 -8.42
CA VAL A 220 -1.80 -11.65 -8.75
C VAL A 220 -1.28 -10.92 -9.98
N PHE A 221 -0.19 -10.19 -9.83
CA PHE A 221 0.53 -9.51 -10.88
C PHE A 221 1.68 -10.41 -11.32
N SER A 222 1.69 -10.79 -12.59
CA SER A 222 2.75 -11.65 -13.14
C SER A 222 3.10 -11.26 -14.56
N SER A 223 4.40 -11.17 -14.81
CA SER A 223 4.93 -10.99 -16.17
C SER A 223 5.27 -12.30 -16.89
N MET A 224 4.89 -13.44 -16.30
CA MET A 224 4.90 -14.75 -16.95
C MET A 224 3.58 -15.48 -16.74
N ARG A 225 3.25 -16.39 -17.66
CA ARG A 225 2.12 -17.31 -17.55
C ARG A 225 2.57 -18.65 -16.97
N GLY A 226 1.62 -19.38 -16.39
CA GLY A 226 1.92 -20.66 -15.75
C GLY A 226 2.40 -21.74 -16.73
N ASP A 227 1.93 -21.70 -17.98
CA ASP A 227 2.33 -22.64 -19.04
C ASP A 227 3.77 -22.44 -19.54
N GLU A 228 4.36 -21.28 -19.28
CA GLU A 228 5.77 -21.01 -19.57
C GLU A 228 6.73 -21.74 -18.62
N ILE A 229 6.25 -22.19 -17.45
CA ILE A 229 7.03 -22.98 -16.51
C ILE A 229 6.97 -24.46 -16.94
N PRO A 230 8.12 -25.10 -17.25
CA PRO A 230 8.14 -26.50 -17.68
C PRO A 230 7.66 -27.47 -16.59
N ALA A 231 6.74 -28.38 -16.94
CA ALA A 231 6.17 -29.35 -16.01
C ALA A 231 7.15 -30.46 -15.57
N ALA A 232 8.12 -30.83 -16.43
CA ALA A 232 8.97 -32.01 -16.24
C ALA A 232 10.30 -31.72 -15.50
N THR A 233 10.62 -30.46 -15.21
CA THR A 233 12.00 -30.04 -14.83
C THR A 233 12.11 -29.48 -13.41
N THR A 234 11.01 -29.43 -12.65
CA THR A 234 11.00 -28.87 -11.30
C THR A 234 11.23 -29.97 -10.27
N GLY A 235 12.48 -30.17 -9.85
CA GLY A 235 12.84 -31.15 -8.81
C GLY A 235 12.38 -30.80 -7.38
N SER A 236 11.78 -29.62 -7.19
CA SER A 236 11.19 -29.16 -5.92
C SER A 236 9.72 -28.78 -6.09
N ASP A 237 8.94 -28.95 -5.03
CA ASP A 237 7.49 -28.70 -5.03
C ASP A 237 7.13 -27.23 -5.27
N GLY A 238 7.98 -26.28 -4.83
CA GLY A 238 7.71 -24.84 -4.93
C GLY A 238 7.44 -24.37 -6.36
N PRO A 239 8.39 -24.52 -7.32
CA PRO A 239 8.19 -24.14 -8.71
C PRO A 239 7.02 -24.86 -9.40
N ARG A 240 6.79 -26.14 -9.09
CA ARG A 240 5.65 -26.92 -9.58
C ARG A 240 4.33 -26.31 -9.11
N LEU A 241 4.22 -25.99 -7.83
CA LEU A 241 3.03 -25.39 -7.24
C LEU A 241 2.82 -23.95 -7.70
N LEU A 242 3.88 -23.17 -7.94
CA LEU A 242 3.74 -21.85 -8.56
C LEU A 242 3.15 -21.95 -9.97
N ARG A 243 3.61 -22.90 -10.77
CA ARG A 243 3.02 -23.19 -12.08
C ARG A 243 1.52 -23.47 -11.95
N GLU A 244 1.15 -24.42 -11.10
CA GLU A 244 -0.25 -24.79 -10.89
C GLU A 244 -1.10 -23.60 -10.39
N PHE A 245 -0.55 -22.80 -9.47
CA PHE A 245 -1.21 -21.59 -8.96
C PHE A 245 -1.44 -20.55 -10.04
N LEU A 246 -0.44 -20.25 -10.88
CA LEU A 246 -0.59 -19.26 -11.96
C LEU A 246 -1.59 -19.74 -13.02
N LEU A 247 -1.55 -21.03 -13.39
CA LEU A 247 -2.55 -21.62 -14.29
C LEU A 247 -3.96 -21.49 -13.71
N TYR A 248 -4.11 -21.74 -12.41
CA TYR A 248 -5.39 -21.58 -11.71
C TYR A 248 -5.86 -20.12 -11.66
N ALA A 249 -4.98 -19.19 -11.29
CA ALA A 249 -5.30 -17.76 -11.23
C ALA A 249 -5.71 -17.22 -12.60
N GLU A 250 -5.04 -17.65 -13.67
CA GLU A 250 -5.31 -17.22 -15.04
C GLU A 250 -6.62 -17.81 -15.61
N ARG A 251 -6.85 -19.11 -15.40
CA ARG A 251 -7.99 -19.82 -16.00
C ARG A 251 -9.25 -19.83 -15.13
N GLY A 252 -9.12 -19.51 -13.84
CA GLY A 252 -10.19 -19.63 -12.84
C GLY A 252 -10.58 -21.07 -12.50
N ARG A 253 -9.86 -22.08 -13.00
CA ARG A 253 -10.15 -23.52 -12.80
C ARG A 253 -8.86 -24.32 -12.65
N LEU A 254 -8.86 -25.29 -11.75
CA LEU A 254 -7.75 -26.24 -11.58
C LEU A 254 -7.83 -27.29 -12.70
N GLU A 255 -6.75 -27.48 -13.45
CA GLU A 255 -6.71 -28.46 -14.56
C GLU A 255 -6.66 -29.91 -14.08
N SER A 256 -6.41 -30.14 -12.78
CA SER A 256 -6.31 -31.46 -12.15
C SER A 256 -7.16 -31.50 -10.88
N VAL A 257 -8.46 -31.74 -11.04
CA VAL A 257 -9.38 -32.56 -10.21
C VAL A 257 -10.72 -32.47 -10.94
N THR A 258 -11.06 -33.51 -11.71
CA THR A 258 -12.42 -33.79 -12.19
C THR A 258 -13.29 -32.56 -12.53
N ALA A 259 -12.95 -31.81 -13.58
CA ALA A 259 -13.94 -31.01 -14.31
C ALA A 259 -14.84 -31.98 -15.11
N ARG A 260 -15.57 -32.83 -14.38
CA ARG A 260 -16.59 -33.72 -14.92
C ARG A 260 -17.92 -33.00 -14.77
N ALA A 261 -18.34 -32.36 -15.86
CA ALA A 261 -19.69 -31.85 -16.11
C ALA A 261 -20.25 -30.84 -15.07
N ALA A 262 -21.31 -30.12 -15.42
CA ALA A 262 -22.24 -29.66 -14.40
C ALA A 262 -22.56 -30.90 -13.54
N ALA A 263 -22.19 -30.89 -12.26
CA ALA A 263 -22.48 -32.02 -11.40
C ALA A 263 -24.01 -32.19 -11.41
N ASP A 264 -24.47 -33.31 -11.95
CA ASP A 264 -25.89 -33.68 -11.93
C ASP A 264 -26.33 -33.73 -10.46
N THR A 265 -27.60 -33.45 -10.19
CA THR A 265 -28.14 -33.42 -8.82
C THR A 265 -27.85 -34.73 -8.07
N GLU A 266 -27.59 -34.66 -6.77
CA GLU A 266 -27.19 -35.82 -5.97
C GLU A 266 -28.38 -36.72 -5.59
N SER A 267 -29.60 -36.20 -5.67
CA SER A 267 -30.82 -36.95 -5.37
C SER A 267 -31.93 -36.79 -6.42
N PRO A 268 -32.84 -37.78 -6.57
CA PRO A 268 -34.03 -37.64 -7.39
C PRO A 268 -34.93 -36.46 -6.98
N PHE A 269 -34.91 -36.10 -5.69
CA PHE A 269 -35.67 -34.98 -5.15
C PHE A 269 -35.12 -33.63 -5.64
N GLU A 270 -33.81 -33.39 -5.51
CA GLU A 270 -33.16 -32.19 -6.08
C GLU A 270 -33.43 -32.06 -7.59
N ARG A 271 -33.37 -33.19 -8.30
CA ARG A 271 -33.61 -33.27 -9.74
C ARG A 271 -35.04 -32.87 -10.14
N ASP A 272 -36.00 -33.14 -9.27
CA ASP A 272 -37.40 -32.77 -9.45
C ASP A 272 -37.60 -31.26 -9.18
N VAL A 273 -37.00 -30.73 -8.10
CA VAL A 273 -37.00 -29.29 -7.80
C VAL A 273 -36.34 -28.48 -8.92
N LEU A 274 -35.17 -28.93 -9.39
CA LEU A 274 -34.46 -28.33 -10.52
C LEU A 274 -35.36 -28.25 -11.76
N ARG A 275 -36.04 -29.35 -12.11
CA ARG A 275 -36.93 -29.41 -13.27
C ARG A 275 -38.08 -28.42 -13.15
N GLU A 276 -38.73 -28.35 -11.99
CA GLU A 276 -39.86 -27.44 -11.75
C GLU A 276 -39.46 -25.96 -11.91
N LEU A 277 -38.29 -25.58 -11.40
CA LEU A 277 -37.77 -24.22 -11.52
C LEU A 277 -37.37 -23.90 -12.97
N SER A 278 -36.67 -24.83 -13.64
CA SER A 278 -36.29 -24.65 -15.05
C SER A 278 -37.50 -24.54 -15.98
N GLN A 279 -38.56 -25.32 -15.76
CA GLN A 279 -39.81 -25.23 -16.55
C GLN A 279 -40.51 -23.87 -16.40
N ARG A 280 -40.28 -23.18 -15.28
CA ARG A 280 -40.83 -21.84 -15.01
C ARG A 280 -39.91 -20.71 -15.48
N GLY A 281 -38.80 -21.04 -16.15
CA GLY A 281 -37.93 -20.07 -16.81
C GLY A 281 -36.75 -19.58 -15.97
N PHE A 282 -36.49 -20.17 -14.79
CA PHE A 282 -35.30 -19.82 -14.00
C PHE A 282 -34.06 -20.54 -14.50
N THR A 283 -32.94 -19.82 -14.52
CA THR A 283 -31.62 -20.43 -14.70
C THR A 283 -31.12 -20.95 -13.35
N VAL A 284 -31.06 -22.27 -13.20
CA VAL A 284 -30.68 -22.94 -11.94
C VAL A 284 -29.43 -23.78 -12.15
N ILE A 285 -28.45 -23.59 -11.28
CA ILE A 285 -27.18 -24.30 -11.31
C ILE A 285 -27.15 -25.31 -10.16
N PRO A 286 -27.04 -26.62 -10.43
CA PRO A 286 -26.88 -27.61 -9.36
C PRO A 286 -25.48 -27.55 -8.76
N GLN A 287 -25.39 -27.94 -7.48
CA GLN A 287 -24.15 -28.25 -6.79
C GLN A 287 -23.15 -27.07 -6.82
N VAL A 288 -23.62 -25.90 -6.37
CA VAL A 288 -22.83 -24.66 -6.38
C VAL A 288 -21.74 -24.71 -5.30
N GLY A 289 -20.50 -24.55 -5.72
CA GLY A 289 -19.31 -24.43 -4.88
C GLY A 289 -18.24 -25.47 -5.18
N VAL A 290 -17.07 -25.31 -4.55
CA VAL A 290 -15.92 -26.20 -4.71
C VAL A 290 -15.59 -26.94 -3.41
N ALA A 291 -15.22 -28.22 -3.54
CA ALA A 291 -14.62 -29.08 -2.50
C ALA A 291 -15.27 -29.04 -1.09
N GLY A 292 -15.78 -30.20 -0.65
CA GLY A 292 -16.27 -30.41 0.72
C GLY A 292 -17.75 -30.10 0.91
N TYR A 293 -18.19 -28.85 0.69
CA TYR A 293 -19.60 -28.44 0.84
C TYR A 293 -20.08 -27.69 -0.41
N ARG A 294 -21.29 -28.01 -0.86
CA ARG A 294 -21.96 -27.41 -2.02
C ARG A 294 -23.40 -27.08 -1.65
N ILE A 295 -23.91 -25.99 -2.20
CA ILE A 295 -25.35 -25.69 -2.16
C ILE A 295 -26.01 -26.53 -3.25
N ASP A 296 -27.09 -27.24 -2.91
CA ASP A 296 -27.70 -28.21 -3.80
C ASP A 296 -28.16 -27.59 -5.12
N LEU A 297 -28.81 -26.41 -5.07
CA LEU A 297 -29.23 -25.65 -6.24
C LEU A 297 -29.05 -24.14 -6.01
N GLY A 298 -28.45 -23.41 -6.96
CA GLY A 298 -28.40 -21.95 -6.96
C GLY A 298 -29.25 -21.35 -8.07
N VAL A 299 -30.14 -20.43 -7.74
CA VAL A 299 -31.00 -19.72 -8.71
C VAL A 299 -30.30 -18.43 -9.15
N GLN A 300 -30.00 -18.29 -10.44
CA GLN A 300 -29.31 -17.11 -10.97
C GLN A 300 -30.25 -15.91 -11.11
N ASP A 301 -29.67 -14.72 -10.98
CA ASP A 301 -30.35 -13.46 -11.28
C ASP A 301 -30.27 -13.15 -12.79
N ASP A 302 -31.42 -13.08 -13.45
CA ASP A 302 -31.51 -12.68 -14.85
C ASP A 302 -31.07 -11.22 -15.07
N ALA A 303 -31.25 -10.35 -14.08
CA ALA A 303 -30.88 -8.94 -14.16
C ALA A 303 -29.37 -8.72 -13.99
N SER A 304 -28.70 -9.66 -13.31
CA SER A 304 -27.28 -9.60 -12.96
C SER A 304 -26.59 -10.93 -13.29
N PRO A 305 -26.26 -11.20 -14.58
CA PRO A 305 -25.60 -12.42 -14.97
C PRO A 305 -24.32 -12.67 -14.15
N GLY A 306 -24.23 -13.86 -13.53
CA GLY A 306 -23.12 -14.24 -12.66
C GLY A 306 -23.33 -13.98 -11.17
N ARG A 307 -24.53 -13.57 -10.74
CA ARG A 307 -24.96 -13.52 -9.34
C ARG A 307 -26.12 -14.49 -9.11
N PHE A 308 -26.18 -15.10 -7.93
CA PHE A 308 -27.32 -15.90 -7.48
C PHE A 308 -28.30 -15.04 -6.67
N LEU A 309 -29.60 -15.21 -6.90
CA LEU A 309 -30.66 -14.64 -6.08
C LEU A 309 -30.73 -15.35 -4.72
N CYS A 310 -30.71 -16.67 -4.75
CA CYS A 310 -30.81 -17.53 -3.59
C CYS A 310 -30.19 -18.91 -3.85
N GLY A 311 -29.83 -19.59 -2.76
CA GLY A 311 -29.50 -21.00 -2.73
C GLY A 311 -30.69 -21.81 -2.20
N ILE A 312 -30.87 -23.02 -2.71
CA ILE A 312 -31.87 -23.97 -2.25
C ILE A 312 -31.13 -25.18 -1.69
N GLU A 313 -31.46 -25.55 -0.46
CA GLU A 313 -30.99 -26.77 0.18
C GLU A 313 -32.14 -27.78 0.26
N CYS A 314 -31.90 -28.99 -0.23
CA CYS A 314 -32.80 -30.13 -0.20
C CYS A 314 -32.30 -31.12 0.86
N ASP A 315 -33.16 -31.55 1.77
CA ASP A 315 -32.83 -32.63 2.72
C ASP A 315 -32.65 -33.99 1.98
N GLY A 316 -31.40 -34.38 1.75
CA GLY A 316 -31.06 -35.70 1.22
C GLY A 316 -31.09 -36.81 2.27
N VAL A 317 -31.07 -38.08 1.84
CA VAL A 317 -30.99 -39.27 2.73
C VAL A 317 -29.71 -39.25 3.62
N SER A 318 -28.69 -38.49 3.22
CA SER A 318 -27.45 -38.21 3.95
C SER A 318 -27.63 -37.33 5.21
N TYR A 319 -28.82 -36.76 5.41
CA TYR A 319 -29.13 -35.73 6.42
C TYR A 319 -29.22 -36.25 7.87
N HIS A 320 -29.30 -37.58 8.08
CA HIS A 320 -29.60 -38.17 9.40
C HIS A 320 -28.42 -38.77 10.18
N SER A 321 -27.18 -38.67 9.70
CA SER A 321 -26.07 -39.47 10.27
C SER A 321 -25.17 -38.78 11.31
N SER A 322 -25.56 -37.66 11.96
CA SER A 322 -24.71 -37.10 13.03
C SER A 322 -25.45 -36.41 14.20
N GLU A 323 -25.06 -36.77 15.43
CA GLU A 323 -25.60 -36.24 16.70
C GLU A 323 -25.38 -34.73 16.92
N THR A 324 -24.54 -34.10 16.10
CA THR A 324 -24.16 -32.66 16.17
C THR A 324 -24.67 -31.85 14.95
N ALA A 325 -25.66 -32.37 14.22
CA ALA A 325 -26.16 -31.78 12.97
C ALA A 325 -26.77 -30.37 13.14
N ARG A 326 -27.52 -30.11 14.22
CA ARG A 326 -28.26 -28.84 14.40
C ARG A 326 -27.36 -27.62 14.60
N ASP A 327 -26.35 -27.72 15.47
CA ASP A 327 -25.43 -26.59 15.71
C ASP A 327 -24.58 -26.29 14.48
N ARG A 328 -24.21 -27.35 13.73
CA ARG A 328 -23.53 -27.20 12.45
C ARG A 328 -24.42 -26.54 11.41
N ASP A 329 -25.69 -26.92 11.29
CA ASP A 329 -26.61 -26.32 10.33
C ASP A 329 -26.85 -24.84 10.59
N ARG A 330 -27.05 -24.45 11.86
CA ARG A 330 -27.19 -23.04 12.24
C ARG A 330 -25.93 -22.26 11.87
N LEU A 331 -24.75 -22.81 12.14
CA LEU A 331 -23.49 -22.17 11.77
C LEU A 331 -23.32 -22.07 10.26
N ARG A 332 -23.69 -23.10 9.48
CA ARG A 332 -23.62 -23.06 8.00
C ARG A 332 -24.49 -21.96 7.44
N GLN A 333 -25.75 -21.91 7.87
CA GLN A 333 -26.69 -20.90 7.42
C GLN A 333 -26.16 -19.50 7.75
N GLN A 334 -25.68 -19.28 8.98
CA GLN A 334 -25.08 -18.00 9.38
C GLN A 334 -23.87 -17.61 8.51
N VAL A 335 -23.01 -18.57 8.15
CA VAL A 335 -21.82 -18.31 7.32
C VAL A 335 -22.23 -17.99 5.87
N LEU A 336 -23.20 -18.71 5.32
CA LEU A 336 -23.71 -18.46 3.98
C LEU A 336 -24.42 -17.11 3.90
N GLU A 337 -25.28 -16.80 4.87
CA GLU A 337 -25.96 -15.51 4.98
C GLU A 337 -24.98 -14.36 5.17
N ALA A 338 -23.91 -14.54 5.96
CA ALA A 338 -22.83 -13.56 6.07
C ALA A 338 -22.06 -13.34 4.76
N ARG A 339 -22.11 -14.30 3.82
CA ARG A 339 -21.57 -14.19 2.45
C ARG A 339 -22.61 -13.68 1.45
N GLY A 340 -23.79 -13.26 1.92
CA GLY A 340 -24.85 -12.67 1.12
C GLY A 340 -25.86 -13.68 0.57
N TRP A 341 -25.71 -14.98 0.87
CA TRP A 341 -26.67 -15.97 0.40
C TRP A 341 -27.99 -15.82 1.13
N ARG A 342 -29.09 -15.99 0.39
CA ARG A 342 -30.38 -16.31 0.98
C ARG A 342 -30.63 -17.79 0.73
N ILE A 343 -30.79 -18.56 1.80
CA ILE A 343 -30.93 -20.01 1.72
C ILE A 343 -32.38 -20.39 2.00
N HIS A 344 -33.00 -21.04 1.01
CA HIS A 344 -34.34 -21.61 1.14
C HIS A 344 -34.23 -23.12 1.31
N ARG A 345 -34.73 -23.62 2.44
CA ARG A 345 -34.72 -25.07 2.73
C ARG A 345 -36.04 -25.71 2.34
N ILE A 346 -35.96 -26.82 1.61
CA ILE A 346 -37.12 -27.62 1.22
C ILE A 346 -36.95 -29.03 1.78
N TRP A 347 -37.98 -29.48 2.51
CA TRP A 347 -38.02 -30.82 3.06
C TRP A 347 -38.73 -31.78 2.08
N SER A 348 -38.11 -32.91 1.82
CA SER A 348 -38.51 -33.96 0.90
C SER A 348 -39.86 -34.51 1.34
N THR A 349 -40.04 -34.69 2.65
CA THR A 349 -41.31 -35.13 3.23
C THR A 349 -42.47 -34.15 2.97
N ASP A 350 -42.22 -32.85 3.01
CA ASP A 350 -43.22 -31.82 2.72
C ASP A 350 -43.47 -31.71 1.22
N TRP A 351 -42.41 -31.83 0.40
CA TRP A 351 -42.50 -31.85 -1.06
C TRP A 351 -43.33 -33.03 -1.58
N PHE A 352 -43.16 -34.22 -1.00
CA PHE A 352 -43.96 -35.39 -1.40
C PHE A 352 -45.41 -35.31 -0.92
N LYS A 353 -45.68 -34.67 0.23
CA LYS A 353 -47.05 -34.53 0.77
C LYS A 353 -47.85 -33.44 0.07
N ASP A 354 -47.23 -32.29 -0.22
CA ASP A 354 -47.87 -31.13 -0.82
C ASP A 354 -46.93 -30.44 -1.82
N ARG A 355 -46.70 -31.11 -2.95
CA ARG A 355 -45.83 -30.59 -4.01
C ARG A 355 -46.27 -29.22 -4.51
N ALA A 356 -47.57 -29.05 -4.78
CA ALA A 356 -48.10 -27.80 -5.33
C ALA A 356 -47.90 -26.63 -4.36
N GLY A 357 -48.24 -26.81 -3.07
CA GLY A 357 -48.06 -25.77 -2.06
C GLY A 357 -46.59 -25.43 -1.78
N GLN A 358 -45.68 -26.41 -1.83
CA GLN A 358 -44.25 -26.13 -1.69
C GLN A 358 -43.68 -25.36 -2.89
N ILE A 359 -44.11 -25.70 -4.11
CA ILE A 359 -43.73 -24.94 -5.31
C ILE A 359 -44.22 -23.49 -5.19
N ASP A 360 -45.49 -23.28 -4.85
CA ASP A 360 -46.05 -21.93 -4.73
C ASP A 360 -45.32 -21.09 -3.67
N ARG A 361 -44.97 -21.71 -2.53
CA ARG A 361 -44.16 -21.07 -1.49
C ARG A 361 -42.77 -20.71 -1.99
N LEU A 362 -42.07 -21.64 -2.63
CA LEU A 362 -40.73 -21.42 -3.17
C LEU A 362 -40.72 -20.30 -4.21
N MET A 363 -41.70 -20.30 -5.10
CA MET A 363 -41.87 -19.26 -6.13
C MET A 363 -42.08 -17.88 -5.52
N LYS A 364 -42.89 -17.79 -4.46
CA LYS A 364 -43.09 -16.53 -3.73
C LYS A 364 -41.79 -16.02 -3.12
N LEU A 365 -41.01 -16.90 -2.50
CA LEU A 365 -39.72 -16.53 -1.89
C LEU A 365 -38.70 -16.06 -2.94
N ILE A 366 -38.60 -16.75 -4.08
CA ILE A 366 -37.70 -16.35 -5.18
C ILE A 366 -38.11 -14.99 -5.76
N GLU A 367 -39.41 -14.73 -5.92
CA GLU A 367 -39.87 -13.43 -6.43
C GLU A 367 -39.66 -12.29 -5.42
N GLU A 368 -39.89 -12.54 -4.12
CA GLU A 368 -39.50 -11.61 -3.05
C GLU A 368 -37.99 -11.31 -3.11
N ASP A 369 -37.19 -12.34 -3.37
CA ASP A 369 -35.75 -12.18 -3.49
C ASP A 369 -35.33 -11.34 -4.69
N ARG A 370 -36.00 -11.56 -5.83
CA ARG A 370 -35.82 -10.83 -7.07
C ARG A 370 -36.21 -9.36 -6.95
N VAL A 371 -37.34 -9.06 -6.33
CA VAL A 371 -37.79 -7.68 -6.09
C VAL A 371 -36.75 -6.95 -5.25
N ARG A 372 -36.31 -7.57 -4.15
CA ARG A 372 -35.30 -6.96 -3.29
C ARG A 372 -33.96 -6.76 -3.99
N ALA A 373 -33.51 -7.74 -4.77
CA ALA A 373 -32.26 -7.61 -5.54
C ALA A 373 -32.31 -6.43 -6.52
N ARG A 374 -33.47 -6.17 -7.13
CA ARG A 374 -33.69 -4.99 -7.99
C ARG A 374 -33.64 -3.69 -7.18
N GLU A 375 -34.33 -3.62 -6.04
CA GLU A 375 -34.30 -2.45 -5.15
C GLU A 375 -32.88 -2.13 -4.67
N GLU A 376 -32.13 -3.15 -4.26
CA GLU A 376 -30.71 -3.03 -3.88
C GLU A 376 -29.86 -2.50 -5.03
N ALA A 377 -30.03 -3.05 -6.25
CA ALA A 377 -29.28 -2.62 -7.43
C ALA A 377 -29.61 -1.19 -7.88
N ASP A 378 -30.88 -0.78 -7.79
CA ASP A 378 -31.33 0.57 -8.13
C ASP A 378 -30.82 1.60 -7.11
N ALA A 379 -30.82 1.25 -5.82
CA ALA A 379 -30.24 2.07 -4.77
C ALA A 379 -28.72 2.26 -4.98
N GLU A 380 -28.00 1.18 -5.29
CA GLU A 380 -26.55 1.24 -5.56
C GLU A 380 -26.24 2.07 -6.81
N ARG A 381 -27.04 1.94 -7.87
CA ARG A 381 -26.91 2.77 -9.09
C ARG A 381 -27.10 4.26 -8.77
N THR A 382 -28.16 4.59 -8.04
CA THR A 382 -28.47 5.98 -7.66
C THR A 382 -27.33 6.58 -6.82
N ALA A 383 -26.82 5.83 -5.83
CA ALA A 383 -25.69 6.26 -5.03
C ALA A 383 -24.42 6.50 -5.86
N ARG A 384 -24.10 5.61 -6.81
CA ARG A 384 -22.96 5.78 -7.73
C ARG A 384 -23.12 7.01 -8.63
N GLU A 385 -24.32 7.26 -9.15
CA GLU A 385 -24.61 8.43 -9.97
C GLU A 385 -24.43 9.72 -9.16
N GLU A 386 -24.97 9.79 -7.94
CA GLU A 386 -24.78 10.93 -7.04
C GLU A 386 -23.31 11.14 -6.66
N ALA A 387 -22.55 10.07 -6.43
CA ALA A 387 -21.12 10.15 -6.14
C ALA A 387 -20.34 10.68 -7.36
N ALA A 388 -20.66 10.21 -8.56
CA ALA A 388 -20.04 10.68 -9.80
C ALA A 388 -20.36 12.16 -10.07
N VAL A 389 -21.59 12.62 -9.79
CA VAL A 389 -21.98 14.03 -9.89
C VAL A 389 -21.19 14.88 -8.88
N ARG A 390 -21.07 14.42 -7.63
CA ARG A 390 -20.27 15.12 -6.60
C ARG A 390 -18.80 15.23 -6.99
N ALA A 391 -18.19 14.13 -7.44
CA ALA A 391 -16.79 14.13 -7.88
C ALA A 391 -16.54 15.08 -9.06
N ARG A 392 -17.46 15.14 -10.04
CA ARG A 392 -17.39 16.10 -11.15
C ARG A 392 -17.50 17.54 -10.67
N ALA A 393 -18.41 17.82 -9.74
CA ALA A 393 -18.57 19.16 -9.18
C ALA A 393 -17.33 19.62 -8.41
N GLU A 394 -16.67 18.72 -7.66
CA GLU A 394 -15.39 19.02 -7.00
C GLU A 394 -14.24 19.22 -7.99
N GLU A 395 -14.16 18.42 -9.05
CA GLU A 395 -13.14 18.59 -10.10
C GLU A 395 -13.33 19.91 -10.85
N GLU A 396 -14.58 20.27 -11.18
CA GLU A 396 -14.93 21.55 -11.80
C GLU A 396 -14.62 22.72 -10.88
N ARG A 397 -14.91 22.60 -9.59
CA ARG A 397 -14.56 23.61 -8.59
C ARG A 397 -13.05 23.77 -8.46
N ARG A 398 -12.28 22.69 -8.44
CA ARG A 398 -10.81 22.72 -8.40
C ARG A 398 -10.23 23.39 -9.65
N LYS A 399 -10.75 23.04 -10.83
CA LYS A 399 -10.36 23.68 -12.10
C LYS A 399 -10.74 25.17 -12.14
N ALA A 400 -11.89 25.54 -11.58
CA ALA A 400 -12.31 26.93 -11.48
C ALA A 400 -11.43 27.72 -10.50
N GLU A 401 -11.06 27.14 -9.36
CA GLU A 401 -10.12 27.74 -8.40
C GLU A 401 -8.72 27.90 -9.03
N GLU A 402 -8.22 26.88 -9.75
CA GLU A 402 -6.97 26.95 -10.53
C GLU A 402 -7.03 28.00 -11.66
N ALA A 403 -8.16 28.14 -12.36
CA ALA A 403 -8.34 29.14 -13.42
C ALA A 403 -8.50 30.58 -12.88
N THR A 404 -9.10 30.73 -11.69
CA THR A 404 -9.26 32.03 -11.02
C THR A 404 -7.93 32.54 -10.47
N LEU A 405 -7.03 31.64 -10.05
CA LEU A 405 -5.64 31.97 -9.68
C LEU A 405 -4.81 32.53 -10.86
N VAL A 406 -5.17 32.20 -12.10
CA VAL A 406 -4.48 32.69 -13.32
C VAL A 406 -5.00 34.08 -13.78
N THR A 407 -6.16 34.53 -13.28
CA THR A 407 -6.88 35.69 -13.84
C THR A 407 -7.13 36.83 -12.84
N ALA A 408 -6.23 37.04 -11.87
CA ALA A 408 -6.25 38.24 -11.03
C ALA A 408 -5.47 39.43 -11.67
N GLY A 409 -6.15 40.17 -12.57
CA GLY A 409 -5.94 41.61 -12.85
C GLY A 409 -4.74 42.05 -13.71
N PRO A 410 -4.89 43.12 -14.54
CA PRO A 410 -3.81 43.65 -15.39
C PRO A 410 -2.81 44.46 -14.56
N GLY A 411 -1.81 43.77 -14.01
CA GLY A 411 -0.57 44.32 -13.48
C GLY A 411 0.61 43.66 -14.19
N ALA A 412 1.75 44.34 -14.28
CA ALA A 412 2.94 43.88 -14.99
C ALA A 412 3.26 42.39 -14.75
N PRO A 413 3.80 41.66 -15.75
CA PRO A 413 4.18 40.25 -15.57
C PRO A 413 5.08 40.10 -14.35
N TYR A 414 4.72 39.19 -13.45
CA TYR A 414 5.53 38.89 -12.27
C TYR A 414 6.94 38.46 -12.69
N VAL A 415 7.95 39.12 -12.12
CA VAL A 415 9.36 38.76 -12.30
C VAL A 415 9.95 38.48 -10.93
N ARG A 416 10.32 37.22 -10.67
CA ARG A 416 10.93 36.83 -9.40
C ARG A 416 12.09 37.77 -9.03
N PRO A 417 12.13 38.32 -7.81
CA PRO A 417 13.24 39.15 -7.37
C PRO A 417 14.55 38.35 -7.43
N ALA A 418 15.66 39.04 -7.70
CA ALA A 418 16.98 38.40 -7.65
C ALA A 418 17.51 38.41 -6.21
N ALA A 419 17.79 37.24 -5.65
CA ALA A 419 18.51 37.13 -4.38
C ALA A 419 20.02 37.27 -4.62
N ALA A 420 20.72 37.91 -3.69
CA ALA A 420 22.18 37.98 -3.75
C ALA A 420 22.79 36.58 -3.62
N PRO A 421 23.92 36.27 -4.29
CA PRO A 421 24.58 34.97 -4.11
C PRO A 421 25.09 34.78 -2.68
N TYR A 422 25.00 33.56 -2.17
CA TYR A 422 25.59 33.19 -0.90
C TYR A 422 27.12 33.09 -1.02
N HIS A 423 27.84 33.85 -0.19
CA HIS A 423 29.31 33.87 -0.19
C HIS A 423 29.85 33.03 0.96
N LEU A 424 30.60 31.97 0.62
CA LEU A 424 31.33 31.17 1.61
C LEU A 424 32.53 31.95 2.14
N THR A 425 32.81 31.87 3.44
CA THR A 425 33.98 32.51 4.05
C THR A 425 35.26 31.96 3.42
N PRO A 426 36.10 32.81 2.79
CA PRO A 426 37.36 32.37 2.23
C PRO A 426 38.35 32.01 3.34
N GLY A 427 39.23 31.04 3.08
CA GLY A 427 40.29 30.68 4.03
C GLY A 427 40.49 29.19 4.25
N GLU A 428 40.03 28.31 3.36
CA GLU A 428 40.41 26.90 3.41
C GLU A 428 41.94 26.75 3.48
N GLY A 429 42.41 25.97 4.45
CA GLY A 429 43.84 25.75 4.70
C GLY A 429 44.61 26.95 5.25
N ARG A 430 43.96 28.07 5.61
CA ARG A 430 44.61 29.28 6.15
C ARG A 430 45.50 29.01 7.37
N TYR A 431 45.14 28.01 8.17
CA TYR A 431 45.85 27.61 9.38
C TYR A 431 46.32 26.16 9.35
N ALA A 432 46.45 25.56 8.17
CA ALA A 432 46.79 24.14 7.99
C ALA A 432 48.15 23.73 8.61
N SER A 433 49.04 24.69 8.88
CA SER A 433 50.33 24.46 9.55
C SER A 433 50.23 24.41 11.09
N SER A 434 49.06 24.65 11.67
CA SER A 434 48.83 24.66 13.12
C SER A 434 47.80 23.61 13.53
N ASP A 435 47.91 23.09 14.76
CA ASP A 435 46.91 22.17 15.31
C ASP A 435 45.77 22.98 15.96
N LEU A 436 44.54 22.70 15.53
CA LEU A 436 43.33 23.36 16.04
C LEU A 436 43.20 23.18 17.56
N VAL A 437 43.56 22.01 18.09
CA VAL A 437 43.41 21.70 19.54
C VAL A 437 44.37 22.51 20.41
N THR A 438 45.53 22.90 19.88
CA THR A 438 46.53 23.69 20.61
C THR A 438 46.47 25.19 20.29
N THR A 439 45.59 25.59 19.37
CA THR A 439 45.41 26.99 18.99
C THR A 439 44.81 27.78 20.16
N PRO A 440 45.36 28.98 20.50
CA PRO A 440 44.81 29.82 21.55
C PRO A 440 43.32 30.16 21.32
N LEU A 441 42.52 30.09 22.39
CA LEU A 441 41.06 30.30 22.32
C LEU A 441 40.67 31.66 21.70
N GLY A 442 41.46 32.71 21.95
CA GLY A 442 41.23 34.03 21.35
C GLY A 442 41.38 34.03 19.82
N GLN A 443 42.34 33.29 19.28
CA GLN A 443 42.51 33.16 17.83
C GLN A 443 41.36 32.35 17.20
N LEU A 444 40.87 31.32 17.88
CA LEU A 444 39.70 30.57 17.43
C LEU A 444 38.43 31.42 17.49
N ALA A 445 38.26 32.25 18.52
CA ALA A 445 37.13 33.19 18.63
C ALA A 445 37.14 34.24 17.50
N GLU A 446 38.32 34.75 17.12
CA GLU A 446 38.47 35.64 15.95
C GLU A 446 38.18 34.93 14.62
N ALA A 447 38.53 33.64 14.49
CA ALA A 447 38.15 32.85 13.32
C ALA A 447 36.63 32.64 13.25
N VAL A 448 35.97 32.36 14.38
CA VAL A 448 34.51 32.29 14.50
C VAL A 448 33.88 33.62 14.08
N LYS A 449 34.38 34.74 14.61
CA LYS A 449 33.93 36.09 14.23
C LYS A 449 34.06 36.32 12.73
N THR A 450 35.19 35.98 12.12
CA THR A 450 35.42 36.14 10.68
C THR A 450 34.39 35.39 9.83
N VAL A 451 34.05 34.16 10.24
CA VAL A 451 33.02 33.35 9.56
C VAL A 451 31.64 33.99 9.72
N VAL A 452 31.29 34.40 10.94
CA VAL A 452 29.99 35.03 11.21
C VAL A 452 29.85 36.36 10.48
N ASP A 453 30.87 37.22 10.46
CA ASP A 453 30.85 38.49 9.72
C ASP A 453 30.61 38.33 8.22
N THR A 454 30.97 37.17 7.66
CA THR A 454 30.78 36.89 6.22
C THR A 454 29.46 36.18 5.94
N GLU A 455 29.10 35.19 6.75
CA GLU A 455 28.00 34.26 6.46
C GLU A 455 26.76 34.49 7.34
N SER A 456 26.75 35.45 8.26
CA SER A 456 25.63 35.73 9.17
C SER A 456 24.31 36.03 8.43
N PRO A 457 23.18 35.42 8.87
CA PRO A 457 23.09 34.35 9.87
C PRO A 457 23.61 33.01 9.34
N ILE A 458 24.36 32.28 10.18
CA ILE A 458 24.94 30.96 9.84
C ILE A 458 24.60 29.90 10.89
N HIS A 459 24.21 28.71 10.44
CA HIS A 459 23.92 27.58 11.32
C HIS A 459 25.20 27.01 11.95
N ARG A 460 25.12 26.55 13.22
CA ARG A 460 26.26 26.00 13.97
C ARG A 460 27.04 24.94 13.20
N ALA A 461 26.36 24.03 12.52
CA ALA A 461 27.01 22.95 11.76
C ALA A 461 27.85 23.48 10.59
N ASP A 462 27.37 24.50 9.88
CA ASP A 462 28.09 25.07 8.74
C ASP A 462 29.25 25.94 9.23
N LEU A 463 29.07 26.67 10.35
CA LEU A 463 30.15 27.40 11.01
C LEU A 463 31.29 26.46 11.43
N VAL A 464 30.97 25.34 12.08
CA VAL A 464 31.95 24.31 12.43
C VAL A 464 32.66 23.79 11.18
N ALA A 465 31.93 23.54 10.09
CA ALA A 465 32.53 23.09 8.83
C ALA A 465 33.51 24.13 8.24
N ARG A 466 33.21 25.43 8.33
CA ARG A 466 34.13 26.51 7.91
C ARG A 466 35.40 26.53 8.76
N ILE A 467 35.27 26.44 10.07
CA ILE A 467 36.42 26.41 10.98
C ILE A 467 37.29 25.18 10.72
N LEU A 468 36.70 23.99 10.56
CA LEU A 468 37.43 22.78 10.18
C LEU A 468 38.18 22.94 8.85
N GLY A 469 37.53 23.56 7.85
CA GLY A 469 38.12 23.86 6.55
C GLY A 469 39.32 24.80 6.65
N MET A 470 39.29 25.80 7.53
CA MET A 470 40.41 26.72 7.74
C MET A 470 41.67 26.03 8.29
N TRP A 471 41.51 25.00 9.13
CA TRP A 471 42.61 24.19 9.67
C TRP A 471 42.91 22.92 8.85
N GLY A 472 42.12 22.62 7.82
CA GLY A 472 42.30 21.40 7.01
C GLY A 472 42.14 20.09 7.80
N THR A 473 41.39 20.12 8.90
CA THR A 473 41.24 18.98 9.82
C THR A 473 39.84 18.37 9.77
N ARG A 474 39.69 17.13 10.23
CA ARG A 474 38.41 16.42 10.28
C ARG A 474 37.75 16.57 11.65
N ALA A 475 36.42 16.50 11.66
CA ALA A 475 35.64 16.51 12.89
C ALA A 475 35.97 15.31 13.78
N GLY A 476 36.33 15.56 15.04
CA GLY A 476 36.42 14.58 16.13
C GLY A 476 35.83 15.17 17.42
N SER A 477 35.45 14.34 18.39
CA SER A 477 34.75 14.79 19.62
C SER A 477 35.51 15.88 20.38
N ARG A 478 36.84 15.74 20.50
CA ARG A 478 37.71 16.74 21.14
C ARG A 478 37.77 18.06 20.35
N ILE A 479 37.85 17.99 19.01
CA ILE A 479 37.88 19.18 18.14
C ILE A 479 36.52 19.91 18.18
N GLN A 480 35.43 19.16 18.18
CA GLN A 480 34.07 19.71 18.32
C GLN A 480 33.88 20.45 19.65
N ALA A 481 34.44 19.92 20.75
CA ALA A 481 34.43 20.59 22.04
C ALA A 481 35.21 21.92 22.00
N VAL A 482 36.42 21.92 21.44
CA VAL A 482 37.25 23.13 21.30
C VAL A 482 36.56 24.21 20.44
N ILE A 483 35.93 23.84 19.32
CA ILE A 483 35.16 24.78 18.50
C ILE A 483 33.94 25.30 19.27
N GLY A 484 33.28 24.44 20.06
CA GLY A 484 32.20 24.84 20.96
C GLY A 484 32.64 25.88 21.99
N ASP A 485 33.78 25.66 22.64
CA ASP A 485 34.36 26.60 23.60
C ASP A 485 34.72 27.93 22.94
N ALA A 486 35.24 27.90 21.70
CA ALA A 486 35.53 29.10 20.91
C ALA A 486 34.27 29.90 20.56
N CYS A 487 33.18 29.22 20.19
CA CYS A 487 31.88 29.87 19.94
C CYS A 487 31.35 30.54 21.22
N ALA A 488 31.42 29.85 22.36
CA ALA A 488 30.98 30.39 23.65
C ALA A 488 31.85 31.58 24.11
N ALA A 489 33.16 31.53 23.86
CA ALA A 489 34.06 32.63 24.13
C ALA A 489 33.77 33.85 23.25
N ALA A 490 33.49 33.64 21.95
CA ALA A 490 33.10 34.69 21.03
C ALA A 490 31.77 35.35 21.42
N GLU A 491 30.78 34.56 21.84
CA GLU A 491 29.49 35.05 22.36
C GLU A 491 29.68 35.86 23.63
N LYS A 492 30.42 35.33 24.63
CA LYS A 492 30.70 36.04 25.89
C LYS A 492 31.52 37.31 25.68
N GLY A 493 32.40 37.33 24.69
CA GLY A 493 33.20 38.49 24.30
C GLY A 493 32.43 39.54 23.48
N GLY A 494 31.17 39.29 23.12
CA GLY A 494 30.36 40.18 22.28
C GLY A 494 30.82 40.25 20.83
N LEU A 495 31.61 39.28 20.36
CA LEU A 495 32.07 39.21 18.96
C LEU A 495 30.99 38.67 18.03
N VAL A 496 30.07 37.86 18.56
CA VAL A 496 28.93 37.25 17.85
C VAL A 496 27.71 37.20 18.77
N GLU A 497 26.52 37.20 18.18
CA GLU A 497 25.26 36.93 18.88
C GLU A 497 24.77 35.52 18.52
N ARG A 498 24.18 34.79 19.47
CA ARG A 498 23.57 33.48 19.21
C ARG A 498 22.06 33.56 19.38
N ARG A 499 21.32 33.06 18.38
CA ARG A 499 19.85 32.94 18.39
C ARG A 499 19.47 31.51 18.00
N GLY A 500 19.11 30.68 18.98
CA GLY A 500 18.92 29.24 18.77
C GLY A 500 20.22 28.58 18.28
N ASP A 501 20.13 27.84 17.18
CA ASP A 501 21.27 27.16 16.54
C ASP A 501 22.04 28.04 15.53
N PHE A 502 21.71 29.33 15.43
CA PHE A 502 22.30 30.27 14.47
C PHE A 502 23.17 31.32 15.15
N PHE A 503 24.27 31.66 14.48
CA PHE A 503 25.19 32.73 14.87
C PHE A 503 25.01 33.95 13.98
N TRP A 504 25.02 35.12 14.61
CA TRP A 504 24.71 36.42 14.03
C TRP A 504 25.84 37.42 14.29
N SER A 505 26.06 38.34 13.36
CA SER A 505 26.90 39.51 13.61
C SER A 505 26.21 40.44 14.62
N PRO A 506 26.94 40.95 15.64
CA PRO A 506 26.34 41.80 16.68
C PRO A 506 25.66 43.04 16.09
N GLY A 507 24.44 43.32 16.53
CA GLY A 507 23.67 44.49 16.07
C GLY A 507 23.15 44.41 14.63
N GLN A 508 23.20 43.24 13.97
CA GLN A 508 22.64 43.08 12.63
C GLN A 508 21.11 43.23 12.65
N ALA A 509 20.61 44.33 12.07
CA ALA A 509 19.18 44.62 11.97
C ALA A 509 18.54 44.07 10.68
N SER A 510 19.29 44.02 9.57
CA SER A 510 18.77 43.52 8.28
C SER A 510 19.09 42.06 8.05
N VAL A 511 18.08 41.26 7.74
CA VAL A 511 18.22 39.84 7.39
C VAL A 511 18.37 39.71 5.87
N PRO A 512 19.48 39.14 5.36
CA PRO A 512 19.73 39.09 3.93
C PRO A 512 18.91 37.98 3.25
N VAL A 513 18.40 38.23 2.04
CA VAL A 513 17.81 37.19 1.18
C VAL A 513 18.87 36.73 0.19
N ARG A 514 19.33 35.48 0.34
CA ARG A 514 20.49 34.94 -0.39
C ARG A 514 20.17 33.64 -1.12
N SER A 515 20.61 33.53 -2.37
CA SER A 515 20.54 32.30 -3.15
C SER A 515 21.70 31.38 -2.82
N ARG A 516 21.39 30.13 -2.48
CA ARG A 516 22.34 29.04 -2.20
C ARG A 516 22.65 28.18 -3.43
N THR A 517 22.30 28.65 -4.62
CA THR A 517 22.62 27.94 -5.87
C THR A 517 24.12 27.62 -5.95
N GLY A 518 24.45 26.35 -6.21
CA GLY A 518 25.84 25.88 -6.27
C GLY A 518 26.46 25.49 -4.94
N THR A 519 25.77 25.69 -3.81
CA THR A 519 26.22 25.20 -2.49
C THR A 519 25.63 23.83 -2.15
N ARG A 520 26.14 23.20 -1.08
CA ARG A 520 25.59 21.95 -0.51
C ARG A 520 24.87 22.16 0.82
N ILE A 521 24.49 23.41 1.12
CA ILE A 521 23.83 23.76 2.39
C ILE A 521 22.36 23.30 2.30
N PRO A 522 21.91 22.38 3.17
CA PRO A 522 20.51 21.94 3.19
C PRO A 522 19.58 23.04 3.73
N GLY A 523 18.29 22.95 3.38
CA GLY A 523 17.29 23.98 3.71
C GLY A 523 17.04 24.15 5.22
N ASP A 524 17.09 23.08 5.99
CA ASP A 524 16.97 23.08 7.45
C ASP A 524 18.05 23.91 8.17
N ARG A 525 19.12 24.31 7.45
CA ARG A 525 20.21 25.17 7.97
C ARG A 525 20.08 26.63 7.55
N ILE A 526 18.91 27.06 7.11
CA ILE A 526 18.60 28.47 6.84
C ILE A 526 17.85 29.04 8.04
N ALA A 527 18.24 30.24 8.48
CA ALA A 527 17.60 30.89 9.61
C ALA A 527 16.10 31.16 9.32
N PRO A 528 15.19 30.94 10.29
CA PRO A 528 13.76 31.25 10.15
C PRO A 528 13.48 32.67 9.63
N GLU A 529 14.30 33.63 10.05
CA GLU A 529 14.19 35.03 9.64
C GLU A 529 14.52 35.24 8.16
N GLU A 530 15.42 34.44 7.57
CA GLU A 530 15.69 34.49 6.12
C GLU A 530 14.50 33.98 5.31
N TYR A 531 13.77 32.97 5.81
CA TYR A 531 12.52 32.52 5.18
C TYR A 531 11.46 33.61 5.20
N ARG A 532 11.29 34.30 6.34
CA ARG A 532 10.37 35.44 6.43
C ARG A 532 10.76 36.56 5.45
N ALA A 533 12.03 36.93 5.42
CA ALA A 533 12.53 37.96 4.50
C ALA A 533 12.32 37.56 3.04
N ALA A 534 12.50 36.28 2.69
CA ALA A 534 12.27 35.77 1.34
C ALA A 534 10.77 35.81 0.96
N VAL A 535 9.87 35.41 1.87
CA VAL A 535 8.42 35.51 1.66
C VAL A 535 8.01 36.97 1.43
N LEU A 536 8.45 37.88 2.29
CA LEU A 536 8.16 39.31 2.16
C LEU A 536 8.72 39.89 0.86
N ALA A 537 9.93 39.49 0.43
CA ALA A 537 10.52 39.94 -0.83
C ALA A 537 9.71 39.52 -2.06
N ILE A 538 9.11 38.31 -2.05
CA ILE A 538 8.21 37.85 -3.10
C ILE A 538 6.91 38.65 -3.10
N LEU A 539 6.30 38.84 -1.92
CA LEU A 539 5.00 39.51 -1.79
C LEU A 539 5.07 41.03 -1.97
N ALA A 540 6.23 41.65 -1.76
CA ALA A 540 6.45 43.09 -1.96
C ALA A 540 6.21 43.56 -3.40
N GLN A 541 6.18 42.64 -4.38
CA GLN A 541 5.86 42.97 -5.77
C GLN A 541 4.36 43.21 -6.03
N GLY A 542 3.50 43.09 -5.01
CA GLY A 542 2.07 43.40 -5.12
C GLY A 542 1.22 42.27 -5.71
N HIS A 543 1.82 41.10 -5.97
CA HIS A 543 1.13 39.90 -6.43
C HIS A 543 0.59 39.07 -5.25
N ALA A 544 -0.57 38.46 -5.44
CA ALA A 544 -1.10 37.43 -4.54
C ALA A 544 -0.68 36.05 -5.07
N PHE A 545 -0.33 35.14 -4.16
CA PHE A 545 0.09 33.78 -4.51
C PHE A 545 -0.74 32.76 -3.75
N GLY A 546 -1.10 31.65 -4.41
CA GLY A 546 -1.60 30.48 -3.69
C GLY A 546 -0.51 29.92 -2.75
N PRO A 547 -0.86 29.24 -1.64
CA PRO A 547 0.12 28.76 -0.66
C PRO A 547 1.24 27.90 -1.27
N ALA A 548 0.89 26.92 -2.11
CA ALA A 548 1.87 26.05 -2.77
C ALA A 548 2.75 26.81 -3.78
N GLN A 549 2.19 27.81 -4.48
CA GLN A 549 2.93 28.64 -5.42
C GLN A 549 3.94 29.54 -4.70
N LEU A 550 3.52 30.14 -3.57
CA LEU A 550 4.40 30.97 -2.74
C LEU A 550 5.59 30.17 -2.22
N VAL A 551 5.35 28.94 -1.73
CA VAL A 551 6.41 28.02 -1.31
C VAL A 551 7.39 27.74 -2.45
N SER A 552 6.88 27.45 -3.65
CA SER A 552 7.72 27.17 -4.82
C SER A 552 8.57 28.38 -5.25
N GLU A 553 8.00 29.59 -5.19
CA GLU A 553 8.69 30.83 -5.54
C GLU A 553 9.78 31.18 -4.53
N VAL A 554 9.51 31.05 -3.23
CA VAL A 554 10.49 31.27 -2.15
C VAL A 554 11.64 30.26 -2.25
N ARG A 555 11.33 28.98 -2.46
CA ARG A 555 12.33 27.93 -2.66
C ARG A 555 13.27 28.24 -3.83
N SER A 556 12.69 28.68 -4.95
CA SER A 556 13.44 29.05 -6.15
C SER A 556 14.29 30.30 -5.93
N LEU A 557 13.77 31.29 -5.20
CA LEU A 557 14.51 32.50 -4.79
C LEU A 557 15.74 32.17 -3.94
N LEU A 558 15.61 31.19 -3.03
CA LEU A 558 16.69 30.70 -2.18
C LEU A 558 17.67 29.76 -2.91
N GLY A 559 17.43 29.45 -4.19
CA GLY A 559 18.37 28.71 -5.04
C GLY A 559 18.25 27.19 -5.00
N TYR A 560 17.13 26.64 -4.52
CA TYR A 560 16.85 25.20 -4.46
C TYR A 560 15.92 24.79 -5.61
N SER A 561 16.32 23.77 -6.40
CA SER A 561 15.57 23.32 -7.58
C SER A 561 14.69 22.08 -7.36
N ARG A 562 14.83 21.39 -6.22
CA ARG A 562 14.09 20.16 -5.87
C ARG A 562 13.22 20.40 -4.63
N THR A 563 12.06 19.76 -4.56
CA THR A 563 11.23 19.68 -3.34
C THR A 563 11.97 18.84 -2.30
N GLY A 564 12.06 19.35 -1.08
CA GLY A 564 12.53 18.63 0.09
C GLY A 564 11.59 18.93 1.24
N ALA A 565 11.02 17.90 1.88
CA ALA A 565 9.96 18.06 2.88
C ALA A 565 10.35 19.07 3.97
N ASP A 566 11.55 18.96 4.54
CA ASP A 566 12.04 19.86 5.59
C ASP A 566 12.13 21.33 5.15
N LEU A 567 12.47 21.60 3.87
CA LEU A 567 12.55 22.96 3.32
C LEU A 567 11.16 23.54 3.07
N ASP A 568 10.27 22.75 2.47
CA ASP A 568 8.89 23.19 2.17
C ASP A 568 8.11 23.41 3.47
N ASP A 569 8.33 22.57 4.50
CA ASP A 569 7.76 22.73 5.83
C ASP A 569 8.29 23.98 6.54
N ALA A 570 9.59 24.27 6.45
CA ALA A 570 10.19 25.48 7.02
C ALA A 570 9.63 26.77 6.37
N ILE A 571 9.45 26.76 5.04
CA ILE A 571 8.83 27.88 4.31
C ILE A 571 7.36 28.02 4.71
N THR A 572 6.62 26.91 4.81
CA THR A 572 5.21 26.90 5.22
C THR A 572 5.05 27.43 6.64
N ALA A 573 5.94 27.04 7.56
CA ALA A 573 5.98 27.55 8.92
C ALA A 573 6.26 29.07 8.97
N ALA A 574 7.14 29.57 8.10
CA ALA A 574 7.41 31.00 7.99
C ALA A 574 6.21 31.79 7.46
N ILE A 575 5.50 31.26 6.45
CA ILE A 575 4.24 31.83 5.94
C ILE A 575 3.18 31.88 7.05
N ALA A 576 2.98 30.77 7.77
CA ALA A 576 2.03 30.70 8.88
C ALA A 576 2.39 31.68 10.02
N ALA A 577 3.68 31.86 10.30
CA ALA A 577 4.12 32.86 11.28
C ALA A 577 3.81 34.29 10.83
N LEU A 578 4.08 34.63 9.56
CA LEU A 578 3.75 35.95 9.00
C LEU A 578 2.24 36.23 8.99
N LEU A 579 1.42 35.21 8.74
CA LEU A 579 -0.05 35.31 8.81
C LEU A 579 -0.52 35.58 10.25
N ARG A 580 0.05 34.87 11.23
CA ARG A 580 -0.26 35.09 12.66
C ARG A 580 0.17 36.47 13.14
N ASP A 581 1.32 36.95 12.69
CA ASP A 581 1.86 38.26 13.05
C ASP A 581 1.16 39.42 12.31
N GLY A 582 0.30 39.09 11.34
CA GLY A 582 -0.51 40.05 10.58
C GLY A 582 0.26 40.85 9.53
N GLU A 583 1.52 40.49 9.23
CA GLU A 583 2.34 41.11 8.18
C GLU A 583 1.88 40.75 6.76
N VAL A 584 1.25 39.57 6.62
CA VAL A 584 0.62 39.12 5.38
C VAL A 584 -0.84 38.75 5.65
N GLY A 585 -1.70 38.85 4.63
CA GLY A 585 -3.13 38.56 4.75
C GLY A 585 -3.61 37.58 3.69
N GLU A 586 -4.64 36.82 4.03
CA GLU A 586 -5.38 35.98 3.07
C GLU A 586 -6.42 36.85 2.35
N ALA A 587 -6.33 36.90 1.03
CA ALA A 587 -7.35 37.47 0.16
C ALA A 587 -8.01 36.37 -0.67
N SER A 588 -9.13 36.70 -1.33
CA SER A 588 -9.81 35.79 -2.26
C SER A 588 -8.91 35.29 -3.40
N THR A 589 -7.79 35.98 -3.68
CA THR A 589 -6.80 35.65 -4.71
C THR A 589 -5.52 35.00 -4.17
N GLY A 590 -5.45 34.66 -2.88
CA GLY A 590 -4.27 34.06 -2.23
C GLY A 590 -3.62 34.96 -1.17
N ILE A 591 -2.41 34.58 -0.74
CA ILE A 591 -1.62 35.29 0.28
C ILE A 591 -0.99 36.53 -0.36
N ARG A 592 -1.16 37.69 0.28
CA ARG A 592 -0.59 38.97 -0.15
C ARG A 592 0.00 39.75 1.03
N LEU A 593 0.89 40.69 0.74
CA LEU A 593 1.37 41.64 1.75
C LEU A 593 0.19 42.46 2.28
N ARG A 594 0.11 42.64 3.60
CA ARG A 594 -0.87 43.52 4.21
C ARG A 594 -0.34 44.96 4.07
N GLY A 595 -1.14 45.82 3.43
CA GLY A 595 -0.82 47.23 3.23
C GLY A 595 -1.03 48.06 4.48
#